data_AF-A0A662PJZ7-F1
#
_entry.id   AF-A0A662PJZ7-F1
#
_cell.length_a   1.000
_cell.length_b   1.000
_cell.length_c   1.000
_cell.angle_alpha   90.00
_cell.angle_beta   90.00
_cell.angle_gamma   90.00
#
_symmetry.space_group_name_H-M   'P 1'
#
loop_
_entity.id
_entity.type
_entity.pdbx_description
1 polymer ?
#
loop_
_entity_poly.entity_id
_entity_poly.type
_entity_poly.pdbx_seq_one_letter_code
_entity_poly.pdbx_strand_id
1 'polypeptide(L)' 'MNVYANGRDLLSIGVIPLGDMLAETALVKLMWSLGQTSDIEEAKRLLTKNIAHEFSSRTVEPVEPPETLKT' A
#
# COMPACT_ATOMS: atom_id res chain seq x y z
N MET A 1 -9.25 -6.75 -1.69
CA MET A 1 -10.59 -6.38 -2.22
C MET A 1 -11.42 -7.61 -2.64
N ASN A 2 -11.34 -8.74 -1.93
CA ASN A 2 -11.95 -10.00 -2.42
C ASN A 2 -13.39 -10.25 -1.92
N VAL A 3 -13.82 -9.53 -0.88
CA VAL A 3 -15.06 -9.82 -0.14
C VAL A 3 -16.30 -9.26 -0.85
N TYR A 4 -16.31 -7.97 -1.15
CA TYR A 4 -17.46 -7.30 -1.75
C TYR A 4 -17.42 -7.37 -3.28
N ALA A 5 -18.61 -7.43 -3.90
CA ALA A 5 -18.76 -7.57 -5.35
C ALA A 5 -18.04 -6.43 -6.12
N ASN A 6 -18.29 -5.19 -5.72
CA ASN A 6 -17.62 -4.00 -6.27
C ASN A 6 -16.08 -4.10 -6.20
N GLY A 7 -15.53 -4.61 -5.09
CA GLY A 7 -14.10 -4.81 -4.93
C GLY A 7 -13.55 -5.84 -5.92
N ARG A 8 -14.28 -6.93 -6.15
CA ARG A 8 -13.90 -7.93 -7.16
C ARG A 8 -14.03 -7.40 -8.59
N ASP A 9 -15.05 -6.59 -8.87
CA ASP A 9 -15.24 -5.96 -10.17
C ASP A 9 -14.06 -5.04 -10.49
N LEU A 10 -13.60 -4.24 -9.52
CA LEU A 10 -12.41 -3.41 -9.65
C LEU A 10 -11.14 -4.23 -9.93
N LEU A 11 -10.97 -5.37 -9.25
CA LEU A 11 -9.85 -6.28 -9.55
C LEU A 11 -9.95 -6.85 -10.97
N SER A 12 -11.17 -7.19 -11.44
CA SER A 12 -11.39 -7.75 -12.77
C SER A 12 -11.04 -6.79 -13.91
N ILE A 13 -11.15 -5.48 -13.68
CA ILE A 13 -10.75 -4.44 -14.64
C ILE A 13 -9.28 -4.02 -14.50
N GLY A 14 -8.51 -4.65 -13.60
CA GLY A 14 -7.07 -4.45 -13.45
C GLY A 14 -6.64 -3.44 -12.40
N VAL A 15 -7.52 -3.06 -11.45
CA VAL A 15 -7.12 -2.22 -10.30
C VAL A 15 -6.14 -2.98 -9.41
N ILE A 16 -5.08 -2.29 -8.96
CA ILE A 16 -4.02 -2.86 -8.13
C ILE A 16 -4.27 -2.46 -6.67
N PRO A 17 -4.55 -3.42 -5.76
CA PRO A 17 -4.69 -3.12 -4.34
C PRO A 17 -3.33 -2.87 -3.69
N LEU A 18 -3.22 -1.79 -2.89
CA LEU A 18 -1.98 -1.41 -2.19
C LEU A 18 -2.01 -1.67 -0.67
N GLY A 19 -2.98 -2.46 -0.20
CA GLY A 19 -3.06 -2.86 1.21
C GLY A 19 -3.40 -1.69 2.14
N ASP A 20 -2.61 -1.54 3.20
CA ASP A 20 -2.71 -0.50 4.24
C ASP A 20 -1.81 0.73 3.95
N MET A 21 -1.29 0.86 2.74
CA MET A 21 -0.51 2.04 2.33
C MET A 21 -1.36 3.31 2.39
N LEU A 22 -0.83 4.38 2.97
CA LEU A 22 -1.46 5.71 2.94
C LEU A 22 -1.63 6.20 1.50
N ALA A 23 -2.71 6.93 1.24
CA ALA A 23 -3.05 7.39 -0.11
C ALA A 23 -1.99 8.34 -0.68
N GLU A 24 -1.43 9.22 0.16
CA GLU A 24 -0.36 10.14 -0.19
C GLU A 24 0.93 9.40 -0.53
N THR A 25 1.26 8.37 0.25
CA THR A 25 2.43 7.51 0.00
C THR A 25 2.27 6.71 -1.28
N ALA A 26 1.07 6.17 -1.55
CA ALA A 26 0.75 5.48 -2.78
C ALA A 26 0.92 6.36 -4.02
N LEU A 27 0.45 7.61 -3.96
CA LEU A 27 0.59 8.58 -5.04
C LEU A 27 2.07 8.87 -5.35
N VAL A 28 2.86 9.22 -4.33
CA VAL A 28 4.29 9.52 -4.50
C VAL A 28 5.05 8.29 -4.99
N LYS A 29 4.73 7.11 -4.47
CA LYS A 29 5.38 5.87 -4.88
C LYS A 29 5.03 5.48 -6.32
N LEU A 30 3.81 5.76 -6.78
CA LEU A 30 3.43 5.56 -8.18
C LEU A 30 4.26 6.47 -9.09
N MET A 31 4.36 7.76 -8.77
CA MET A 31 5.20 8.71 -9.52
C MET A 31 6.66 8.24 -9.56
N TRP A 32 7.19 7.80 -8.41
CA TRP A 32 8.55 7.27 -8.33
C TRP A 32 8.75 6.00 -9.15
N SER A 33 7.81 5.04 -9.09
CA SER A 33 7.90 3.75 -9.79
C SER A 33 7.89 3.93 -11.30
N LEU A 34 7.03 4.82 -11.82
CA LEU A 34 6.99 5.19 -13.24
C LEU A 34 8.25 5.96 -13.68
N GLY A 35 8.94 6.62 -12.75
CA GLY A 35 10.24 7.25 -13.00
C GLY A 35 11.41 6.27 -13.06
N GLN A 36 11.28 5.03 -12.58
CA GLN A 36 12.36 4.04 -12.58
C GLN A 36 12.44 3.21 -13.87
N THR A 37 11.30 3.02 -14.56
CA THR A 37 11.19 2.09 -15.68
C THR A 37 10.05 2.51 -16.60
N SER A 38 10.21 2.22 -17.90
CA SER A 38 9.15 2.34 -18.90
C SER A 38 8.35 1.06 -19.09
N ASP A 39 8.80 -0.06 -18.51
CA ASP A 39 8.04 -1.31 -18.50
C ASP A 39 6.95 -1.27 -17.42
N ILE A 40 5.70 -1.39 -17.85
CA ILE A 40 4.52 -1.35 -17.00
C ILE A 40 4.55 -2.48 -15.96
N GLU A 41 4.98 -3.70 -16.34
CA GLU A 41 4.99 -4.83 -15.40
C GLU A 41 6.05 -4.65 -14.32
N GLU A 42 7.20 -4.09 -14.67
CA GLU A 42 8.23 -3.73 -13.71
C GLU A 42 7.78 -2.58 -12.79
N ALA A 43 7.09 -1.56 -13.33
CA ALA A 43 6.53 -0.49 -12.52
C ALA A 43 5.49 -1.00 -11.51
N LYS A 44 4.63 -1.95 -11.92
CA LYS A 44 3.68 -2.64 -11.03
C LYS A 44 4.39 -3.42 -9.94
N ARG A 45 5.49 -4.11 -10.29
CA ARG A 45 6.31 -4.85 -9.33
C ARG A 45 6.95 -3.92 -8.30
N LEU A 46 7.46 -2.76 -8.72
CA LEU A 46 8.02 -1.75 -7.82
C LEU A 46 6.95 -1.16 -6.89
N LEU A 47 5.77 -0.85 -7.42
CA LEU A 47 4.68 -0.28 -6.65
C LEU A 47 4.20 -1.24 -5.53
N THR A 48 4.13 -2.54 -5.83
CA THR A 48 3.65 -3.58 -4.92
C THR A 48 4.73 -4.22 -4.04
N LYS A 49 6.01 -3.90 -4.26
CA LYS A 49 7.12 -4.35 -3.41
C LYS A 49 7.27 -3.42 -2.21
N ASN A 50 7.40 -3.98 -1.00
CA ASN A 50 7.73 -3.19 0.19
C ASN A 50 9.20 -2.75 0.14
N ILE A 51 9.47 -1.43 0.16
CA ILE A 51 10.83 -0.86 0.03
C ILE A 51 11.26 -0.12 1.30
N ALA A 52 10.35 0.61 1.94
CA ALA A 52 10.59 1.53 3.05
C ALA A 52 9.52 1.43 4.15
N HIS A 53 8.89 0.25 4.31
CA HIS A 53 7.82 0.00 5.30
C HIS A 53 6.53 0.78 5.06
N GLU A 54 6.25 1.11 3.80
CA GLU A 54 5.05 1.87 3.42
C GLU A 54 3.73 1.09 3.54
N PHE A 55 3.77 -0.24 3.69
CA PHE A 55 2.62 -1.09 4.00
C PHE A 55 3.08 -2.32 4.80
N SER A 56 2.14 -3.04 5.40
CA SER A 56 2.40 -4.15 6.31
C SER A 56 1.86 -5.47 5.76
N SER A 57 2.48 -6.59 6.15
CA SER A 57 1.95 -7.94 5.84
C SER A 57 0.68 -8.27 6.63
N ARG A 58 0.52 -7.64 7.80
CA ARG A 58 -0.64 -7.75 8.68
C ARG A 58 -0.83 -6.45 9.45
N THR A 59 -2.07 -6.15 9.79
CA THR A 59 -2.38 -5.11 10.78
C THR A 59 -2.01 -5.63 12.16
N VAL A 60 -1.27 -4.84 12.92
CA VAL A 60 -0.99 -5.08 14.35
C VAL A 60 -2.07 -4.39 15.18
N GLU A 61 -2.40 -4.96 16.34
CA GLU A 61 -3.25 -4.23 17.27
C GLU A 61 -2.53 -2.96 17.75
N PRO A 62 -3.26 -1.84 17.92
CA PRO A 62 -2.69 -0.64 18.50
C PRO A 62 -2.10 -0.95 19.87
N VAL A 63 -0.80 -0.74 20.03
CA VAL A 63 -0.16 -0.85 21.34
C VAL A 63 -0.55 0.38 22.14
N GLU A 64 -1.11 0.19 23.33
CA GLU A 64 -1.36 1.31 24.22
C GLU A 64 -0.04 2.05 24.49
N PRO A 65 0.01 3.38 24.31
CA PRO A 65 1.21 4.13 24.62
C PRO A 65 1.55 3.91 26.11
N PRO A 66 2.83 3.75 26.47
CA PRO A 66 3.22 3.61 27.86
C PRO A 66 2.70 4.82 28.65
N GLU A 67 2.21 4.58 29.88
CA GLU A 67 1.79 5.66 30.77
C GLU A 67 2.91 6.70 30.86
N THR A 68 2.68 7.88 30.30
CA THR A 68 3.62 8.97 30.44
C THR A 68 3.64 9.33 31.92
N LEU A 69 4.83 9.23 32.55
CA LEU A 69 5.03 9.69 33.91
C LEU A 69 4.53 11.14 33.97
N LYS A 70 3.43 11.36 34.71
CA LYS A 70 2.90 12.70 34.98
C LYS A 70 3.92 13.42 35.87
N THR A 71 4.86 14.13 35.24
CA THR A 71 5.63 15.20 35.88
C THR A 71 4.75 16.40 36.14
#